data_AF-A0A3B9DN78-F1
#
_entry.id   AF-A0A3B9DN78-F1
#
_cell.length_a   1.000
_cell.length_b   1.000
_cell.length_c   1.000
_cell.angle_alpha   90.00
_cell.angle_beta   90.00
_cell.angle_gamma   90.00
#
_symmetry.space_group_name_H-M   'P 1'
#
loop_
_entity.id
_entity.type
_entity.pdbx_description
1 polymer ?
#
loop_
_entity_poly.entity_id
_entity_poly.type
_entity_poly.pdbx_seq_one_letter_code
_entity_poly.pdbx_strand_id
1 'polypeptide(L)'
;MAEQPHLPLFEDWSPQMGIADCGDSDWTPPRRTTCGKLPIHPGAMGIQFGQSVFEGCRAFWNGADPARLFRIDEHYSRLVTSCERLRMPVPPEQLFVEAVANQLQDATSWSSPFPSETLYIRPVVFGQDDHVMPIPSARTTFVVLTAPLRLFPGEPLVLFAEREFSRAAKG
;
A
#
# COMPACT_ATOMS: atom_id res chain seq x y z
N MET A 1 -24.55 -23.55 -18.70
CA MET A 1 -23.55 -22.48 -18.46
C MET A 1 -23.28 -22.51 -16.97
N ALA A 2 -22.08 -22.91 -16.53
CA ALA A 2 -21.78 -22.96 -15.11
C ALA A 2 -21.81 -21.53 -14.54
N GLU A 3 -22.53 -21.36 -13.44
CA GLU A 3 -22.59 -20.12 -12.67
C GLU A 3 -21.16 -19.75 -12.28
N GLN A 4 -20.65 -18.61 -12.78
CA GLN A 4 -19.35 -18.13 -12.32
C GLN A 4 -19.50 -17.75 -10.85
N PRO A 5 -18.74 -18.34 -9.93
CA PRO A 5 -18.89 -18.04 -8.52
C PRO A 5 -18.65 -16.54 -8.28
N HIS A 6 -19.60 -15.88 -7.61
CA HIS A 6 -19.45 -14.52 -7.10
C HIS A 6 -18.36 -14.50 -6.01
N LEU A 7 -17.11 -14.40 -6.42
CA LEU A 7 -15.98 -14.23 -5.52
C LEU A 7 -15.82 -12.73 -5.18
N PRO A 8 -15.42 -12.40 -3.93
CA PRO A 8 -15.32 -11.01 -3.50
C PRO A 8 -14.23 -10.25 -4.27
N LEU A 9 -14.40 -8.91 -4.38
CA LEU A 9 -13.44 -8.03 -5.06
C LEU A 9 -12.04 -8.05 -4.41
N PHE A 10 -12.01 -8.25 -3.10
CA PHE A 10 -10.83 -8.51 -2.27
C PHE A 10 -11.10 -9.78 -1.46
N GLU A 11 -10.16 -10.71 -1.47
CA GLU A 11 -10.30 -11.99 -0.77
C GLU A 11 -9.49 -11.97 0.53
N ASP A 12 -8.17 -11.83 0.41
CA ASP A 12 -7.26 -11.68 1.55
C ASP A 12 -5.95 -10.99 1.13
N TRP A 13 -5.17 -10.56 2.13
CA TRP A 13 -3.80 -10.12 1.93
C TRP A 13 -2.87 -11.30 1.68
N SER A 14 -1.75 -11.03 1.00
CA SER A 14 -0.62 -11.93 0.90
C SER A 14 -0.14 -12.35 2.29
N PRO A 15 0.23 -13.64 2.50
CA PRO A 15 0.81 -14.10 3.75
C PRO A 15 2.21 -13.53 3.99
N GLN A 16 2.79 -12.83 3.01
CA GLN A 16 4.05 -12.09 3.12
C GLN A 16 3.82 -10.61 2.86
N MET A 17 4.55 -9.77 3.58
CA MET A 17 4.62 -8.33 3.39
C MET A 17 6.08 -7.85 3.36
N GLY A 18 6.32 -6.71 2.72
CA GLY A 18 7.55 -5.95 2.87
C GLY A 18 7.46 -5.01 4.06
N ILE A 19 8.54 -4.83 4.80
CA ILE A 19 8.61 -3.87 5.91
C ILE A 19 9.99 -3.24 6.01
N ALA A 20 10.05 -1.96 6.37
CA ALA A 20 11.25 -1.25 6.76
C ALA A 20 10.89 -0.21 7.82
N ASP A 21 11.81 0.06 8.74
CA ASP A 21 11.62 1.04 9.81
C ASP A 21 12.61 2.19 9.64
N CYS A 22 12.20 3.37 10.06
CA CYS A 22 13.02 4.56 10.12
C CYS A 22 13.15 5.00 11.58
N GLY A 23 14.38 5.20 12.04
CA GLY A 23 14.70 5.84 13.32
C GLY A 23 15.80 6.86 13.12
N ASP A 24 15.70 8.04 13.74
CA ASP A 24 16.67 9.13 13.57
C ASP A 24 16.99 9.49 12.10
N SER A 25 16.02 9.31 11.20
CA SER A 25 16.14 9.46 9.73
C SER A 25 16.94 8.37 9.00
N ASP A 26 17.41 7.35 9.70
CA ASP A 26 18.05 6.19 9.12
C ASP A 26 17.05 5.06 8.88
N TRP A 27 16.99 4.59 7.63
CA TRP A 27 16.11 3.51 7.22
C TRP A 27 16.82 2.16 7.30
N THR A 28 16.15 1.18 7.90
CA THR A 28 16.56 -0.21 7.80
C THR A 28 16.37 -0.72 6.37
N PRO A 29 17.19 -1.66 5.87
CA PRO A 29 16.94 -2.33 4.60
C PRO A 29 15.54 -2.96 4.54
N PRO A 30 14.89 -3.01 3.36
CA PRO A 30 13.58 -3.62 3.23
C PRO A 30 13.69 -5.13 3.45
N ARG A 31 12.82 -5.67 4.32
CA ARG A 31 12.76 -7.10 4.62
C ARG A 31 11.39 -7.67 4.29
N ARG A 32 11.36 -8.92 3.81
CA ARG A 32 10.12 -9.69 3.69
C ARG A 32 9.85 -10.42 5.00
N THR A 33 8.60 -10.41 5.43
CA THR A 33 8.17 -11.10 6.65
C THR A 33 6.73 -11.55 6.53
N THR A 34 6.28 -12.41 7.44
CA THR A 34 4.89 -12.86 7.51
C THR A 34 3.97 -11.66 7.70
N CYS A 35 2.97 -11.51 6.82
CA CYS A 35 1.92 -10.53 6.97
C CYS A 35 1.10 -10.88 8.21
N GLY A 36 1.05 -9.97 9.17
CA GLY A 36 0.43 -10.22 10.45
C GLY A 36 0.36 -8.98 11.33
N LYS A 37 0.05 -9.20 12.61
CA LYS A 37 -0.08 -8.11 13.58
C LYS A 37 1.28 -7.45 13.81
N LEU A 38 1.31 -6.12 13.68
CA LEU A 38 2.45 -5.30 14.07
C LEU A 38 2.29 -4.82 15.52
N PRO A 39 3.36 -4.83 16.34
CA PRO A 39 3.33 -4.32 17.70
C PRO A 39 3.37 -2.78 17.69
N ILE A 40 2.23 -2.15 17.40
CA ILE A 40 2.08 -0.69 17.37
C ILE A 40 1.57 -0.22 18.73
N HIS A 41 2.24 0.76 19.34
CA HIS A 41 1.74 1.38 20.56
C HIS A 41 0.41 2.09 20.28
N PRO A 42 -0.65 1.95 21.11
CA PRO A 42 -1.94 2.59 20.86
C PRO A 42 -1.85 4.12 20.73
N GLY A 43 -0.87 4.74 21.39
CA GLY A 43 -0.58 6.17 21.31
C GLY A 43 0.20 6.62 20.07
N ALA A 44 0.52 5.74 19.12
CA ALA A 44 1.31 6.07 17.94
C ALA A 44 0.70 7.20 17.10
N MET A 45 1.53 8.08 16.55
CA MET A 45 1.09 9.21 15.72
C MET A 45 0.23 8.79 14.52
N GLY A 46 0.53 7.63 13.94
CA GLY A 46 -0.28 7.05 12.86
C GLY A 46 -1.72 6.74 13.27
N ILE A 47 -1.94 6.37 14.54
CA ILE A 47 -3.26 6.05 15.10
C ILE A 47 -3.95 7.32 15.59
N GLN A 48 -3.27 8.12 16.41
CA GLN A 48 -3.89 9.21 17.17
C GLN A 48 -4.10 10.47 16.33
N PHE A 49 -3.21 10.75 15.38
CA PHE A 49 -3.21 12.00 14.60
C PHE A 49 -3.28 11.78 13.10
N GLY A 50 -3.49 10.53 12.66
CA GLY A 50 -3.60 10.19 11.25
C GLY A 50 -2.32 10.47 10.45
N GLN A 51 -1.14 10.48 11.09
CA GLN A 51 0.15 10.57 10.38
C GLN A 51 0.45 9.27 9.66
N SER A 52 -0.25 9.07 8.56
CA SER A 52 -0.18 7.90 7.69
C SER A 52 -0.42 8.30 6.25
N VAL A 53 0.33 7.69 5.36
CA VAL A 53 0.27 7.87 3.91
C VAL A 53 0.21 6.49 3.27
N PHE A 54 -0.59 6.34 2.23
CA PHE A 54 -0.59 5.11 1.44
C PHE A 54 -0.58 5.39 -0.05
N GLU A 55 -0.16 4.39 -0.80
CA GLU A 55 -0.23 4.33 -2.25
C GLU A 55 -1.06 3.14 -2.73
N GLY A 56 -1.42 3.17 -4.01
CA GLY A 56 -2.17 2.09 -4.64
C GLY A 56 -1.65 1.80 -6.03
N CYS A 57 -0.77 0.81 -6.14
CA CYS A 57 -0.15 0.41 -7.39
C CYS A 57 -0.70 -0.94 -7.87
N ARG A 58 -0.39 -1.32 -9.11
CA ARG A 58 -0.72 -2.64 -9.65
C ARG A 58 0.47 -3.24 -10.37
N ALA A 59 0.66 -4.53 -10.19
CA ALA A 59 1.49 -5.36 -11.06
C ALA A 59 0.61 -6.19 -12.01
N PHE A 60 1.12 -6.40 -13.22
CA PHE A 60 0.45 -7.09 -14.32
C PHE A 60 1.38 -8.16 -14.88
N TRP A 61 0.84 -9.32 -15.25
CA TRP A 61 1.56 -10.38 -15.94
C TRP A 61 0.67 -11.05 -17.00
N ASN A 62 1.27 -11.78 -17.95
CA ASN A 62 0.56 -12.42 -19.07
C ASN A 62 0.90 -13.91 -19.23
N GLY A 63 1.16 -14.62 -18.13
CA GLY A 63 1.64 -16.00 -18.16
C GLY A 63 3.13 -16.07 -17.85
N ALA A 64 3.98 -16.33 -18.85
CA ALA A 64 5.40 -16.65 -18.63
C ALA A 64 6.33 -15.44 -18.45
N ASP A 65 5.87 -14.22 -18.79
CA ASP A 65 6.71 -13.01 -18.63
C ASP A 65 6.79 -12.55 -17.17
N PRO A 66 7.91 -11.91 -16.76
CA PRO A 66 7.99 -11.25 -15.46
C PRO A 66 6.89 -10.21 -15.26
N ALA A 67 6.43 -10.09 -14.01
CA ALA A 67 5.46 -9.07 -13.62
C ALA A 67 5.97 -7.66 -13.95
N ARG A 68 5.08 -6.82 -14.49
CA ARG A 68 5.36 -5.43 -14.87
C ARG A 68 4.60 -4.49 -13.93
N LEU A 69 5.29 -3.44 -13.49
CA LEU A 69 4.71 -2.34 -12.74
C LEU A 69 4.39 -1.18 -13.68
N PHE A 70 3.28 -0.50 -13.44
CA PHE A 70 2.90 0.67 -14.22
C PHE A 70 3.27 1.96 -13.48
N ARG A 71 4.17 2.76 -14.06
CA ARG A 71 4.56 4.11 -13.58
C ARG A 71 4.89 4.17 -12.09
N ILE A 72 5.72 3.24 -11.62
CA ILE A 72 6.06 3.09 -10.20
C ILE A 72 6.78 4.32 -9.63
N ASP A 73 7.53 5.02 -10.48
CA ASP A 73 8.16 6.31 -10.23
C ASP A 73 7.16 7.40 -9.85
N GLU A 74 5.99 7.44 -10.50
CA GLU A 74 4.95 8.42 -10.16
C GLU A 74 4.19 8.08 -8.88
N HIS A 75 4.03 6.79 -8.59
CA HIS A 75 3.56 6.35 -7.28
C HIS A 75 4.53 6.79 -6.18
N TYR A 76 5.84 6.65 -6.41
CA TYR A 76 6.85 7.12 -5.48
C TYR A 76 6.79 8.66 -5.31
N SER A 77 6.77 9.43 -6.40
CA SER A 77 6.68 10.89 -6.34
C SER A 77 5.46 11.39 -5.55
N ARG A 78 4.31 10.72 -5.70
CA ARG A 78 3.09 11.03 -4.93
C ARG A 78 3.21 10.64 -3.45
N LEU A 79 3.88 9.52 -3.14
CA LEU A 79 4.22 9.15 -1.78
C LEU A 79 5.11 10.21 -1.11
N VAL A 80 6.18 10.65 -1.78
CA VAL A 80 7.08 11.71 -1.29
C VAL A 80 6.29 12.97 -0.96
N THR A 81 5.49 13.47 -1.90
CA THR A 81 4.68 14.68 -1.71
C THR A 81 3.75 14.56 -0.50
N SER A 82 3.16 13.38 -0.30
CA SER A 82 2.24 13.13 0.81
C SER A 82 2.97 13.03 2.16
N CYS A 83 4.12 12.36 2.22
CA CYS A 83 4.96 12.29 3.41
C CYS A 83 5.49 13.67 3.81
N GLU A 84 5.96 14.46 2.84
CA GLU A 84 6.42 15.84 3.06
C GLU A 84 5.31 16.74 3.61
N ARG A 85 4.08 16.61 3.08
CA ARG A 85 2.92 17.36 3.58
C ARG A 85 2.62 17.05 5.04
N LEU A 86 2.86 15.82 5.48
CA LEU A 86 2.71 15.38 6.88
C LEU A 86 4.01 15.50 7.70
N ARG A 87 5.10 16.01 7.11
CA ARG A 87 6.44 16.11 7.71
C ARG A 87 6.98 14.77 8.24
N MET A 88 6.66 13.69 7.55
CA MET A 88 7.11 12.35 7.90
C MET A 88 8.40 12.00 7.15
N PRO A 89 9.32 11.21 7.76
CA PRO A 89 10.41 10.58 7.04
C PRO A 89 9.94 9.90 5.76
N VAL A 90 10.66 10.15 4.67
CA VAL A 90 10.38 9.61 3.34
C VAL A 90 11.31 8.40 3.12
N PRO A 91 10.79 7.22 2.73
CA PRO A 91 11.65 6.11 2.35
C PRO A 91 12.49 6.49 1.11
N PRO A 92 13.79 6.17 1.08
CA PRO A 92 14.61 6.33 -0.12
C PRO A 92 13.98 5.62 -1.32
N GLU A 93 14.08 6.21 -2.51
CA GLU A 93 13.46 5.67 -3.73
C GLU A 93 13.86 4.20 -3.98
N GLN A 94 15.14 3.90 -3.83
CA GLN A 94 15.66 2.55 -3.99
C GLN A 94 15.01 1.58 -3.00
N LEU A 95 14.84 1.98 -1.73
CA LEU A 95 14.17 1.16 -0.71
C LEU A 95 12.71 0.90 -1.08
N PHE A 96 12.00 1.92 -1.57
CA PHE A 96 10.62 1.79 -2.02
C PHE A 96 10.50 0.80 -3.19
N VAL A 97 11.33 0.98 -4.23
CA VAL A 97 11.33 0.13 -5.43
C VAL A 97 11.71 -1.31 -5.09
N GLU A 98 12.74 -1.52 -4.28
CA GLU A 98 13.17 -2.86 -3.84
C GLU A 98 12.09 -3.55 -3.00
N ALA A 99 11.46 -2.84 -2.04
CA ALA A 99 10.40 -3.41 -1.23
C ALA A 99 9.20 -3.86 -2.06
N VAL A 100 8.82 -3.08 -3.08
CA VAL A 100 7.75 -3.41 -4.03
C VAL A 100 8.15 -4.58 -4.91
N ALA A 101 9.34 -4.55 -5.52
CA ALA A 101 9.82 -5.61 -6.40
C ALA A 101 9.96 -6.96 -5.66
N ASN A 102 10.39 -6.93 -4.40
CA ASN A 102 10.49 -8.11 -3.55
C ASN A 102 9.14 -8.82 -3.33
N GLN A 103 8.01 -8.10 -3.38
CA GLN A 103 6.69 -8.73 -3.29
C GLN A 103 6.29 -9.46 -4.58
N LEU A 104 6.94 -9.15 -5.70
CA LEU A 104 6.66 -9.76 -7.00
C LEU A 104 7.43 -11.07 -7.22
N GLN A 105 8.43 -11.37 -6.38
CA GLN A 105 9.21 -12.62 -6.50
C GLN A 105 8.34 -13.86 -6.38
N ASP A 106 7.32 -13.80 -5.52
CA ASP A 106 6.39 -14.91 -5.33
C ASP A 106 5.18 -14.79 -6.25
N ALA A 107 5.00 -13.70 -6.99
CA ALA A 107 3.82 -13.48 -7.87
C ALA A 107 3.59 -14.62 -8.86
N THR A 108 4.65 -15.33 -9.29
CA THR A 108 4.54 -16.53 -10.13
C THR A 108 3.91 -17.73 -9.42
N SER A 109 3.94 -17.77 -8.08
CA SER A 109 3.23 -18.76 -7.26
C SER A 109 1.76 -18.39 -7.02
N TRP A 110 1.37 -17.14 -7.29
CA TRP A 110 -0.01 -16.71 -7.26
C TRP A 110 -0.69 -17.14 -8.55
N SER A 111 -1.06 -18.42 -8.64
CA SER A 111 -1.92 -18.91 -9.72
C SER A 111 -3.36 -18.47 -9.44
N SER A 112 -3.83 -17.45 -10.17
CA SER A 112 -5.26 -17.17 -10.23
C SER A 112 -5.88 -18.02 -11.35
N PRO A 113 -7.12 -18.50 -11.22
CA PRO A 113 -7.77 -19.19 -12.33
C PRO A 113 -8.39 -18.22 -13.36
N PHE A 114 -8.01 -16.93 -13.38
CA PHE A 114 -8.71 -15.88 -14.13
C PHE A 114 -7.83 -15.20 -15.21
N PRO A 115 -8.40 -14.78 -16.37
CA PRO A 115 -7.62 -14.30 -17.52
C PRO A 115 -6.93 -12.92 -17.33
N SER A 116 -7.34 -12.14 -16.34
CA SER A 116 -6.84 -10.77 -16.08
C SER A 116 -6.28 -10.69 -14.67
N GLU A 117 -5.08 -11.22 -14.47
CA GLU A 117 -4.46 -11.25 -13.16
C GLU A 117 -3.71 -9.95 -12.89
N THR A 118 -4.18 -9.21 -11.89
CA THR A 118 -3.44 -8.07 -11.34
C THR A 118 -3.23 -8.27 -9.87
N LEU A 119 -2.03 -7.93 -9.41
CA LEU A 119 -1.70 -7.88 -7.99
C LEU A 119 -1.79 -6.44 -7.56
N TYR A 120 -2.71 -6.15 -6.65
CA TYR A 120 -2.78 -4.85 -6.01
C TYR A 120 -1.64 -4.75 -5.01
N ILE A 121 -0.95 -3.61 -5.01
CA ILE A 121 0.18 -3.32 -4.16
C ILE A 121 -0.17 -2.08 -3.35
N ARG A 122 -0.04 -2.19 -2.03
CA ARG A 122 -0.37 -1.16 -1.05
C ARG A 122 0.87 -0.81 -0.23
N PRO A 123 1.69 0.14 -0.71
CA PRO A 123 2.70 0.79 0.10
C PRO A 123 2.02 1.69 1.15
N VAL A 124 2.50 1.65 2.39
CA VAL A 124 1.99 2.45 3.51
C VAL A 124 3.16 2.95 4.34
N VAL A 125 3.19 4.23 4.68
CA VAL A 125 4.12 4.82 5.66
C VAL A 125 3.29 5.38 6.81
N PHE A 126 3.63 5.05 8.06
CA PHE A 126 2.92 5.58 9.23
C PHE A 126 3.85 5.88 10.40
N GLY A 127 3.50 6.91 11.20
CA GLY A 127 4.27 7.37 12.35
C GLY A 127 4.15 6.44 13.56
N GLN A 128 5.29 6.18 14.21
CA GLN A 128 5.43 5.25 15.34
C GLN A 128 5.61 5.95 16.68
N ASP A 129 5.90 7.26 16.70
CA ASP A 129 6.09 7.97 17.97
C ASP A 129 4.81 8.01 18.77
N ASP A 130 4.93 7.72 20.06
CA ASP A 130 3.85 7.55 21.00
C ASP A 130 3.82 8.70 21.99
N HIS A 131 3.37 9.86 21.52
CA HIS A 131 3.30 11.06 22.33
C HIS A 131 1.94 11.76 22.18
N VAL A 132 1.48 12.45 23.22
CA VAL A 132 0.17 13.12 23.25
C VAL A 132 0.16 14.45 22.50
N MET A 133 1.33 15.01 22.19
CA MET A 133 1.43 16.27 21.46
C MET A 133 1.41 16.05 19.96
N PRO A 134 0.72 16.92 19.18
CA PRO A 134 0.59 16.78 17.73
C PRO A 134 1.85 17.26 17.00
N ILE A 135 2.94 16.51 17.16
CA ILE A 135 4.22 16.76 16.53
C ILE A 135 4.49 15.75 15.41
N PRO A 136 5.27 16.09 14.37
CA PRO A 136 5.69 15.11 13.37
C PRO A 136 6.45 13.94 13.99
N SER A 137 6.10 12.72 13.57
CA SER A 137 6.81 11.52 14.00
C SER A 137 8.21 11.48 13.36
N ALA A 138 9.24 11.36 14.18
CA ALA A 138 10.62 11.09 13.77
C ALA A 138 10.85 9.60 13.44
N ARG A 139 10.08 8.70 14.08
CA ARG A 139 10.08 7.27 13.77
C ARG A 139 8.90 6.90 12.88
N THR A 140 9.16 6.18 11.80
CA THR A 140 8.09 5.71 10.90
C THR A 140 8.32 4.26 10.49
N THR A 141 7.24 3.55 10.19
CA THR A 141 7.31 2.25 9.54
C THR A 141 6.76 2.36 8.12
N PHE A 142 7.49 1.79 7.17
CA PHE A 142 7.07 1.56 5.80
C PHE A 142 6.69 0.09 5.61
N VAL A 143 5.50 -0.18 5.09
CA VAL A 143 5.00 -1.53 4.80
C VAL A 143 4.55 -1.60 3.35
N VAL A 144 4.80 -2.74 2.70
CA VAL A 144 4.22 -3.06 1.39
C VAL A 144 3.36 -4.31 1.54
N LEU A 145 2.05 -4.13 1.45
CA LEU A 145 1.07 -5.21 1.40
C LEU A 145 0.70 -5.52 -0.05
N THR A 146 0.32 -6.76 -0.33
CA THR A 146 -0.19 -7.14 -1.65
C THR A 146 -1.43 -8.01 -1.52
N ALA A 147 -2.32 -7.93 -2.51
CA ALA A 147 -3.51 -8.76 -2.59
C ALA A 147 -3.91 -8.97 -4.05
N PRO A 148 -4.36 -10.18 -4.44
CA PRO A 148 -5.01 -10.38 -5.73
C PRO A 148 -6.23 -9.45 -5.83
N LEU A 149 -6.36 -8.73 -6.93
CA LEU A 149 -7.50 -7.83 -7.15
C LEU A 149 -8.11 -8.09 -8.53
N ARG A 150 -9.45 -8.16 -8.55
CA ARG A 150 -10.23 -8.33 -9.77
C ARG A 150 -10.59 -6.97 -10.37
N LEU A 151 -10.71 -6.92 -11.69
CA LEU A 151 -11.35 -5.80 -12.35
C LEU A 151 -12.83 -5.77 -11.96
N PHE A 152 -13.36 -4.56 -11.76
CA PHE A 152 -14.77 -4.36 -11.48
C PHE A 152 -15.62 -4.98 -12.60
N PRO A 153 -16.77 -5.60 -12.27
CA PRO A 153 -17.72 -6.00 -13.30
C PRO A 153 -18.06 -4.77 -14.16
N GLY A 154 -18.17 -4.96 -15.47
CA GLY A 154 -18.43 -3.88 -16.45
C GLY A 154 -19.84 -3.27 -16.36
N GLU A 155 -20.52 -3.45 -15.23
CA GLU A 155 -21.83 -2.90 -14.98
C GLU A 155 -21.73 -1.40 -14.67
N PRO A 156 -22.66 -0.57 -15.15
CA PRO A 156 -22.70 0.84 -14.82
C PRO A 156 -22.87 1.08 -13.32
N LEU A 157 -22.06 1.98 -12.76
CA LEU A 157 -22.23 2.44 -11.39
C LEU A 157 -23.27 3.56 -11.32
N VAL A 158 -24.15 3.52 -10.32
CA VAL A 158 -25.03 4.65 -9.97
C VAL A 158 -24.28 5.56 -9.00
N LEU A 159 -24.12 6.83 -9.37
CA LEU A 159 -23.43 7.83 -8.56
C LEU A 159 -24.43 8.62 -7.71
N PHE A 160 -24.14 8.78 -6.41
CA PHE A 160 -24.88 9.67 -5.52
C PHE A 160 -24.17 11.03 -5.46
N ALA A 161 -24.91 12.10 -5.80
CA ALA A 161 -24.39 13.46 -5.78
C ALA A 161 -24.92 14.20 -4.53
N GLU A 162 -24.02 14.63 -3.68
CA GLU A 162 -24.29 15.31 -2.41
C GLU A 162 -23.68 16.72 -2.40
N ARG A 163 -24.32 17.67 -1.72
CA ARG A 163 -23.87 19.07 -1.61
C ARG A 163 -23.55 19.50 -0.18
N GLU A 164 -24.02 18.78 0.84
CA GLU A 164 -23.77 19.11 2.25
C GLU A 164 -22.37 18.67 2.71
N PHE A 165 -21.97 17.45 2.37
CA PHE A 165 -20.67 16.91 2.78
C PHE A 165 -19.60 17.17 1.71
N SER A 166 -18.44 17.68 2.14
CA SER A 166 -17.27 17.86 1.27
C SER A 166 -16.17 16.84 1.57
N ARG A 167 -15.56 16.29 0.52
CA ARG A 167 -14.42 15.38 0.62
C ARG A 167 -13.11 16.09 1.00
N ALA A 168 -12.93 17.33 0.53
CA ALA A 168 -11.73 18.13 0.73
C ALA A 168 -12.00 19.62 0.53
N ALA A 169 -11.20 20.49 1.13
CA ALA A 169 -11.26 21.95 0.97
C ALA A 169 -9.88 22.51 0.59
N LYS A 170 -9.84 23.72 0.03
CA LYS A 170 -8.59 24.41 -0.32
C LYS A 170 -7.82 24.78 0.96
N GLY A 171 -6.54 24.43 1.05
CA GLY A 171 -5.62 24.74 2.15
C GLY A 171 -4.21 24.22 1.89
#